data_AF-A0A8C2FGT3-F1
#
_entry.id   AF-A0A8C2FGT3-F1
#
_cell.length_a   1.000
_cell.length_b   1.000
_cell.length_c   1.000
_cell.angle_alpha   90.00
_cell.angle_beta   90.00
_cell.angle_gamma   90.00
#
_symmetry.space_group_name_H-M   'P 1'
#
loop_
_entity.id
_entity.type
_entity.pdbx_description
1 polymer ?
#
loop_
_entity_poly.entity_id
_entity_poly.type
_entity_poly.pdbx_seq_one_letter_code
_entity_poly.pdbx_strand_id
1 'polypeptide(L)'
;FCFKVATHYNKLQECGLAERNKSRIVHMRNFNNWLKSVLIAEILDKVKERRREVTVLDLGCGKGGDLLKWKKGRIDKLVCAGNYTSRHCNKHNEYVIAAKWI
;
A
#
# COMPACT_ATOMS: atom_id res chain seq x y z
N PHE A 1 20.33 14.34 5.86
CA PHE A 1 18.97 14.44 6.42
C PHE A 1 18.17 13.13 6.32
N CYS A 2 18.05 12.53 5.12
CA CYS A 2 17.26 11.30 4.92
C CYS A 2 17.77 10.08 5.73
N PHE A 3 19.10 9.94 5.91
CA PHE A 3 19.68 8.82 6.64
C PHE A 3 19.28 8.77 8.12
N LYS A 4 19.25 9.91 8.82
CA LYS A 4 18.83 9.98 10.24
C LYS A 4 17.36 9.59 10.41
N VAL A 5 16.50 10.05 9.50
CA VAL A 5 15.07 9.74 9.49
C VAL A 5 14.84 8.26 9.18
N ALA A 6 15.49 7.74 8.13
CA ALA A 6 15.42 6.31 7.77
C ALA A 6 15.91 5.42 8.92
N THR A 7 17.02 5.78 9.57
CA THR A 7 17.55 5.05 10.72
C THR A 7 16.59 5.08 11.91
N HIS A 8 15.89 6.19 12.14
CA HIS A 8 14.86 6.28 13.18
C HIS A 8 13.68 5.35 12.88
N TYR A 9 13.17 5.34 11.65
CA TYR A 9 12.08 4.44 11.23
C TYR A 9 12.48 2.96 11.31
N ASN A 10 13.71 2.62 10.91
CA ASN A 10 14.20 1.25 10.93
C ASN A 10 14.44 0.70 12.34
N LYS A 11 14.61 1.57 13.35
CA LYS A 11 14.77 1.18 14.76
C LYS A 11 13.45 0.92 15.49
N LEU A 12 12.32 1.37 14.93
CA LEU A 12 11.00 1.11 15.50
C LEU A 12 10.68 -0.38 15.32
N GLN A 13 10.60 -1.12 16.44
CA GLN A 13 10.16 -2.52 16.41
C GLN A 13 8.78 -2.63 15.73
N GLU A 14 8.61 -3.69 14.95
CA GLU A 14 7.33 -3.99 14.34
C GLU A 14 6.35 -4.49 15.39
N CYS A 15 5.58 -3.57 15.95
CA CYS A 15 4.47 -3.94 16.81
C CYS A 15 3.28 -4.38 15.92
N GLY A 16 2.62 -5.49 16.27
CA GLY A 16 1.47 -6.01 15.52
C GLY A 16 0.28 -5.06 15.45
N LEU A 17 -0.78 -5.43 14.71
CA LEU A 17 -2.01 -4.64 14.54
C LEU A 17 -2.62 -4.15 15.87
N ALA A 18 -2.58 -4.97 16.92
CA ALA A 18 -3.11 -4.62 18.24
C ALA A 18 -2.36 -3.44 18.88
N GLU A 19 -1.03 -3.45 18.87
CA GLU A 19 -0.20 -2.35 19.35
C GLU A 19 -0.33 -1.12 18.46
N ARG A 20 -0.45 -1.33 17.16
CA ARG A 20 -0.72 -0.24 16.22
C ARG A 20 -1.99 0.50 16.63
N ASN A 21 -3.07 -0.19 17.00
CA ASN A 21 -4.33 0.44 17.41
C ASN A 21 -4.23 1.26 18.72
N LYS A 22 -3.21 1.04 19.54
CA LYS A 22 -2.97 1.81 20.78
C LYS A 22 -2.26 3.15 20.53
N SER A 23 -1.80 3.42 19.31
CA SER A 23 -1.03 4.64 19.04
C SER A 23 -1.89 5.91 19.12
N ARG A 24 -1.30 7.02 19.57
CA ARG A 24 -1.93 8.36 19.62
C ARG A 24 -2.54 8.84 18.29
N ILE A 25 -2.02 8.36 17.15
CA ILE A 25 -2.45 8.77 15.80
C ILE A 25 -3.45 7.80 15.16
N VAL A 26 -4.09 6.91 15.93
CA VAL A 26 -5.01 5.89 15.39
C VAL A 26 -6.14 6.49 14.55
N HIS A 27 -6.81 7.53 15.05
CA HIS A 27 -7.90 8.19 14.33
C HIS A 27 -7.44 8.84 13.02
N MET A 28 -6.31 9.54 13.03
CA MET A 28 -5.75 10.16 11.83
C MET A 28 -5.36 9.12 10.77
N ARG A 29 -4.78 7.97 11.18
CA ARG A 29 -4.48 6.89 10.22
C ARG A 29 -5.75 6.24 9.67
N ASN A 30 -6.80 6.11 10.47
CA ASN A 30 -8.09 5.61 10.01
C ASN A 30 -8.71 6.57 9.00
N PHE A 31 -8.70 7.88 9.30
CA PHE A 31 -9.15 8.91 8.36
C PHE A 31 -8.35 8.88 7.06
N ASN A 32 -7.02 8.83 7.13
CA ASN A 32 -6.17 8.74 5.94
C ASN A 32 -6.44 7.45 5.13
N ASN A 33 -6.70 6.33 5.80
CA ASN A 33 -7.08 5.09 5.12
C ASN A 33 -8.46 5.17 4.46
N TRP A 34 -9.41 5.83 5.11
CA TRP A 34 -10.74 6.06 4.56
C TRP A 34 -10.67 6.96 3.32
N LEU A 35 -9.98 8.11 3.42
CA LEU A 35 -9.81 9.04 2.31
C LEU A 35 -9.16 8.35 1.09
N LYS A 36 -8.09 7.57 1.32
CA LYS A 36 -7.48 6.76 0.25
C LYS A 36 -8.46 5.78 -0.37
N SER A 37 -9.36 5.17 0.41
CA SER A 37 -10.36 4.22 -0.10
C SER A 37 -11.38 4.91 -1.00
N VAL A 38 -11.88 6.07 -0.58
CA VAL A 38 -12.81 6.89 -1.38
C VAL A 38 -12.17 7.32 -2.68
N LEU A 39 -10.95 7.87 -2.61
CA LEU A 39 -10.23 8.34 -3.80
C LEU A 39 -9.91 7.22 -4.79
N ILE A 40 -9.43 6.07 -4.29
CA ILE A 40 -9.15 4.90 -5.14
C ILE A 40 -10.42 4.43 -5.85
N ALA A 41 -11.54 4.34 -5.13
CA ALA A 41 -12.82 3.92 -5.72
C ALA A 41 -13.25 4.88 -6.84
N GLU A 42 -13.26 6.19 -6.56
CA GLU A 42 -13.68 7.21 -7.53
C GLU A 42 -12.82 7.19 -8.80
N ILE A 43 -11.50 7.06 -8.66
CA ILE A 43 -10.60 6.99 -9.81
C ILE A 43 -10.80 5.70 -10.59
N LEU A 44 -10.99 4.56 -9.90
CA LEU A 44 -11.22 3.28 -10.57
C LEU A 44 -12.51 3.27 -11.38
N ASP A 45 -13.59 3.88 -10.87
CA ASP A 45 -14.85 3.99 -11.61
C ASP A 45 -14.63 4.77 -12.92
N LYS A 46 -13.97 5.94 -12.85
CA LYS A 46 -13.62 6.75 -14.01
C LYS A 46 -12.71 6.03 -15.02
N VAL A 47 -11.76 5.23 -14.55
CA VAL A 47 -10.86 4.46 -15.43
C VAL A 47 -11.61 3.32 -16.11
N LYS A 48 -12.51 2.64 -15.40
CA LYS A 48 -13.28 1.50 -15.90
C LYS A 48 -14.34 1.87 -16.93
N GLU A 49 -14.81 3.12 -16.92
CA GLU A 49 -15.62 3.67 -18.01
C GLU A 49 -14.91 3.60 -19.37
N ARG A 50 -13.57 3.65 -19.38
CA ARG A 50 -12.76 3.74 -20.60
C ARG A 50 -11.94 2.49 -20.89
N ARG A 51 -11.67 1.65 -19.88
CA ARG A 51 -10.82 0.46 -20.01
C ARG A 51 -11.46 -0.75 -19.33
N ARG A 52 -11.46 -1.87 -20.05
CA ARG A 52 -11.94 -3.17 -19.53
C ARG A 52 -10.94 -3.80 -18.55
N GLU A 53 -9.65 -3.60 -18.79
CA GLU A 53 -8.55 -4.12 -17.96
C GLU A 53 -7.77 -2.95 -17.33
N VAL A 54 -7.49 -3.07 -16.03
CA VAL A 54 -6.85 -2.06 -15.22
C VAL A 54 -5.56 -2.61 -14.61
N THR A 55 -4.43 -2.05 -15.04
CA THR A 55 -3.12 -2.27 -14.41
C THR A 55 -2.73 -1.05 -13.59
N VAL A 56 -2.31 -1.25 -12.35
CA VAL A 56 -1.95 -0.19 -11.41
C VAL A 56 -0.46 -0.29 -11.05
N LEU A 57 0.21 0.86 -10.98
CA LEU A 57 1.55 1.02 -10.41
C LEU A 57 1.44 1.76 -9.07
N ASP A 58 1.77 1.09 -7.97
CA ASP A 58 1.77 1.65 -6.61
C ASP A 58 3.20 2.02 -6.20
N LEU A 59 3.50 3.31 -6.32
CA LEU A 59 4.79 3.91 -5.95
C LEU A 59 4.80 4.28 -4.48
N GLY A 60 5.84 3.86 -3.75
CA GLY A 60 5.92 4.08 -2.31
C GLY A 60 4.94 3.19 -1.52
N CYS A 61 4.56 2.04 -2.07
CA CYS A 61 3.57 1.10 -1.50
C CYS A 61 3.87 0.63 -0.06
N GLY A 62 5.10 0.85 0.43
CA GLY A 62 5.53 0.50 1.77
C GLY A 62 5.29 -0.98 2.06
N LYS A 63 4.58 -1.29 3.15
CA LYS A 63 4.22 -2.66 3.55
C LYS A 63 2.91 -3.17 2.93
N GLY A 64 2.36 -2.49 1.92
CA GLY A 64 1.13 -2.90 1.24
C GLY A 64 -0.17 -2.55 1.99
N GLY A 65 -0.23 -1.40 2.67
CA GLY A 65 -1.43 -0.95 3.40
C GLY A 65 -2.66 -0.69 2.51
N ASP A 66 -2.47 -0.62 1.19
CA ASP A 66 -3.51 -0.38 0.19
C ASP A 66 -3.87 -1.63 -0.63
N LEU A 67 -3.21 -2.77 -0.41
CA LEU A 67 -3.47 -4.03 -1.13
C LEU A 67 -4.94 -4.46 -1.08
N LEU A 68 -5.60 -4.35 0.09
CA LEU A 68 -7.01 -4.69 0.22
C LEU A 68 -7.93 -3.71 -0.54
N LYS A 69 -7.51 -2.46 -0.72
CA LYS A 69 -8.26 -1.46 -1.50
C LYS A 69 -8.19 -1.81 -2.98
N TRP A 70 -6.99 -2.14 -3.47
CA TRP A 70 -6.77 -2.61 -4.84
C TRP A 70 -7.52 -3.91 -5.14
N LYS A 71 -7.51 -4.89 -4.21
CA LYS A 71 -8.28 -6.12 -4.32
C LYS A 71 -9.80 -5.86 -4.41
N LYS A 72 -10.34 -5.01 -3.53
CA LYS A 72 -11.77 -4.62 -3.57
C LYS A 72 -12.13 -3.88 -4.85
N GLY A 73 -11.20 -3.08 -5.36
CA GLY A 73 -11.31 -2.37 -6.63
C GLY A 73 -11.33 -3.29 -7.86
N ARG A 74 -11.06 -4.59 -7.72
CA ARG A 74 -11.03 -5.58 -8.82
C ARG A 74 -10.20 -5.06 -10.00
N ILE A 75 -8.92 -4.79 -9.74
CA ILE A 75 -7.92 -4.53 -10.77
C ILE A 75 -7.32 -5.84 -11.25
N ASP A 76 -6.79 -5.85 -12.48
CA ASP A 76 -6.27 -7.06 -13.12
C ASP A 76 -4.82 -7.32 -12.73
N LYS A 77 -4.02 -6.26 -12.62
CA LYS A 77 -2.59 -6.35 -12.28
C LYS A 77 -2.13 -5.20 -11.40
N LEU A 78 -1.30 -5.52 -10.42
CA LEU A 78 -0.69 -4.55 -9.51
C LEU A 78 0.84 -4.70 -9.54
N VAL A 79 1.53 -3.59 -9.80
CA VAL A 79 2.98 -3.47 -9.69
C VAL A 79 3.29 -2.59 -8.50
N CYS A 80 4.08 -3.09 -7.55
CA CYS A 80 4.40 -2.37 -6.32
C CYS A 80 5.89 -2.00 -6.31
N ALA A 81 6.21 -0.72 -6.10
CA ALA A 81 7.57 -0.24 -5.95
C ALA A 81 7.74 0.44 -4.58
N GLY A 82 8.54 -0.14 -3.69
CA GLY A 82 8.77 0.41 -2.35
C GLY A 82 9.68 -0.47 -1.47
N ASN A 83 9.93 -0.01 -0.25
CA ASN A 83 10.74 -0.74 0.74
C ASN A 83 9.94 -1.92 1.31
N TYR A 84 9.99 -3.06 0.63
CA TYR A 84 9.39 -4.32 1.05
C TYR A 84 10.42 -5.19 1.77
N THR A 85 10.20 -5.48 3.05
CA THR A 85 10.83 -6.64 3.71
C THR A 85 10.04 -7.87 3.29
N SER A 86 10.67 -8.68 2.43
CA SER A 86 10.14 -9.89 1.81
C SER A 86 9.43 -10.81 2.80
N ARG A 87 8.08 -10.85 2.81
CA ARG A 87 7.30 -12.00 3.34
C ARG A 87 5.78 -12.04 3.16
N HIS A 88 5.14 -11.25 2.29
CA HIS A 88 3.71 -11.46 2.02
C HIS A 88 3.35 -11.14 0.56
N CYS A 89 3.52 -12.14 -0.30
CA CYS A 89 2.85 -12.20 -1.59
C CYS A 89 2.74 -13.68 -1.97
N ASN A 90 1.55 -14.27 -1.83
CA ASN A 90 1.29 -15.63 -2.25
C ASN A 90 0.19 -15.62 -3.32
N LYS A 91 0.56 -16.21 -4.46
CA LYS A 91 -0.20 -16.69 -5.62
C LYS A 91 -1.69 -16.35 -5.64
N HIS A 92 -2.06 -15.37 -6.47
CA HIS A 92 -3.01 -15.48 -7.59
C HIS A 92 -3.20 -14.07 -8.18
N ASN A 93 -2.87 -13.95 -9.47
CA ASN A 93 -2.71 -12.74 -10.31
C ASN A 93 -1.48 -11.87 -10.00
N GLU A 94 -0.54 -11.92 -10.94
CA GLU A 94 0.83 -11.38 -10.93
C GLU A 94 1.04 -10.08 -10.13
N TYR A 95 1.72 -10.22 -9.00
CA TYR A 95 2.40 -9.14 -8.32
C TYR A 95 3.82 -9.07 -8.89
N VAL A 96 4.07 -8.18 -9.86
CA VAL A 96 5.45 -7.90 -10.27
C VAL A 96 6.06 -7.02 -9.19
N ILE A 97 6.86 -7.66 -8.33
CA ILE A 97 7.64 -7.01 -7.28
C ILE A 97 8.96 -6.60 -7.90
N ALA A 98 9.08 -5.33 -8.30
CA ALA A 98 10.36 -4.75 -8.68
C ALA A 98 11.06 -4.28 -7.40
N ALA A 99 12.07 -5.04 -6.98
CA ALA A 99 12.87 -4.72 -5.82
C ALA A 99 13.97 -3.70 -6.14
N LYS A 100 14.19 -2.83 -5.15
CA LYS A 100 15.41 -2.06 -4.84
C LYS A 100 15.61 -0.73 -5.60
N TRP A 101 15.30 0.36 -4.90
CA TRP A 101 15.97 1.63 -5.07
C TRP A 101 16.77 1.91 -3.80
N ILE A 102 18.09 1.62 -3.90
CA ILE A 102 19.19 1.92 -2.95
C ILE A 102 19.12 1.15 -1.61
#